data_AF-A0A2G2AM10-F1
#
_entry.id   AF-A0A2G2AM10-F1
#
_cell.length_a   1.000
_cell.length_b   1.000
_cell.length_c   1.000
_cell.angle_alpha   90.00
_cell.angle_beta   90.00
_cell.angle_gamma   90.00
#
_symmetry.space_group_name_H-M   'P 1'
#
loop_
_entity.id
_entity.type
_entity.pdbx_description
1 polymer ?
#
loop_
_entity_poly.entity_id
_entity_poly.type
_entity_poly.pdbx_seq_one_letter_code
_entity_poly.pdbx_strand_id
1 'polypeptide(L)'
;MAEQKKTKLLLELQMEELRATYGITDVGNAPKIPSHRPQDAGIAKLYEDIAEYEEEIKYFKQELEIITTTEVKNIVRVLNENLPNSESNYAEELKAVLEAGWTHLVQVKQTHPKEELTLIKETDFCDVVQKLDPHYDGDIEADIRAVLIQRWETIIEIKKEHIKEEKNEIKISGLKPDYAEKIYKRYHGIE
;
A
#
# COMPACT_ATOMS: atom_id res chain seq x y z
N MET A 1 4.58 -0.30 41.87
CA MET A 1 5.15 1.07 41.87
C MET A 1 6.67 1.12 41.64
N ALA A 2 7.49 0.27 42.29
CA ALA A 2 8.95 0.27 42.07
C ALA A 2 9.36 -0.25 40.68
N GLU A 3 8.62 -1.22 40.14
CA GLU A 3 8.89 -1.85 38.85
C GLU A 3 8.61 -0.91 37.66
N GLN A 4 7.46 -0.22 37.68
CA GLN A 4 7.12 0.82 36.70
C GLN A 4 8.15 1.97 36.64
N LYS A 5 8.74 2.34 37.79
CA LYS A 5 9.81 3.36 37.83
C LYS A 5 11.10 2.85 37.18
N LYS A 6 11.44 1.57 37.35
CA LYS A 6 12.60 0.95 36.67
C LYS A 6 12.38 0.84 35.17
N THR A 7 11.19 0.44 34.73
CA THR A 7 10.85 0.38 33.30
C THR A 7 10.93 1.76 32.65
N LYS A 8 10.43 2.79 33.33
CA LYS A 8 10.49 4.17 32.83
C LYS A 8 11.93 4.67 32.71
N LEU A 9 12.77 4.41 33.72
CA LEU A 9 14.18 4.80 33.71
C LEU A 9 14.97 4.07 32.61
N LEU A 10 14.70 2.77 32.40
CA LEU A 10 15.32 2.00 31.34
C LEU A 10 14.95 2.55 29.96
N LEU A 11 13.68 2.91 29.78
CA LEU A 11 13.19 3.52 28.55
C LEU A 11 13.80 4.92 28.30
N GLU A 12 13.99 5.72 29.36
CA GLU A 12 14.65 7.02 29.29
C GLU A 12 16.13 6.89 28.88
N LEU A 13 16.86 5.91 29.44
CA LEU A 13 18.25 5.65 29.06
C LEU A 13 18.38 5.15 27.61
N GLN A 14 17.48 4.28 27.16
CA GLN A 14 17.42 3.84 25.76
C GLN A 14 17.12 5.01 24.82
N MET A 15 16.23 5.92 25.21
CA MET A 15 15.94 7.14 24.45
C MET A 15 17.14 8.10 24.39
N GLU A 16 17.92 8.22 25.47
CA GLU A 16 19.14 9.05 25.49
C GLU A 16 20.24 8.47 24.60
N GLU A 17 20.44 7.15 24.64
CA GLU A 17 21.42 6.45 23.79
C GLU A 17 21.07 6.58 22.30
N LEU A 18 19.78 6.49 21.95
CA LEU A 18 19.30 6.69 20.59
C LEU A 18 19.45 8.15 20.15
N ARG A 19 19.10 9.12 21.00
CA ARG A 19 19.30 10.55 20.70
C ARG A 19 20.77 10.91 20.45
N ALA A 20 21.69 10.33 21.22
CA ALA A 20 23.12 10.49 21.03
C ALA A 20 23.60 9.86 19.72
N THR A 21 23.09 8.68 19.37
CA THR A 21 23.39 7.97 18.10
C THR A 21 22.98 8.79 16.88
N TYR A 22 21.83 9.47 16.93
CA TYR A 22 21.33 10.32 15.85
C TYR A 22 21.69 11.81 16.01
N GLY A 23 22.53 12.17 17.00
CA GLY A 23 23.05 13.53 17.19
C GLY A 23 21.99 14.63 17.39
N ILE A 24 20.84 14.29 17.97
CA ILE A 24 19.71 15.20 18.14
C ILE A 24 20.05 16.22 19.23
N THR A 25 20.36 17.45 18.82
CA THR A 25 20.48 18.63 19.71
C THR A 25 19.37 19.61 19.34
N ASP A 26 18.72 20.23 20.33
CA ASP A 26 17.63 21.21 20.10
C ASP A 26 18.04 22.25 19.05
N VAL A 27 17.39 22.24 17.87
CA VAL A 27 17.79 23.07 16.74
C VAL A 27 16.91 24.32 16.63
N GLY A 28 17.51 25.48 16.90
CA GLY A 28 17.01 26.79 16.47
C GLY A 28 17.19 27.02 14.97
N ASN A 29 16.27 27.83 14.40
CA ASN A 29 16.11 28.16 12.98
C ASN A 29 17.42 28.49 12.23
N ALA A 30 17.70 27.76 11.14
CA ALA A 30 18.70 28.09 10.13
C ALA A 30 18.24 27.66 8.70
N PRO A 31 18.80 28.25 7.61
CA PRO A 31 18.18 28.29 6.27
C PRO A 31 18.07 26.95 5.53
N LYS A 32 17.11 26.88 4.60
CA LYS A 32 16.71 25.73 3.77
C LYS A 32 17.72 25.44 2.65
N ILE A 33 18.76 24.67 2.96
CA ILE A 33 19.60 23.96 2.00
C ILE A 33 19.44 22.47 2.35
N PRO A 34 19.40 21.53 1.38
CA PRO A 34 19.43 20.10 1.70
C PRO A 34 20.60 19.84 2.65
N SER A 35 20.23 19.48 3.88
CA SER A 35 21.19 19.29 4.96
C SER A 35 21.62 17.83 4.87
N HIS A 36 22.72 17.57 4.16
CA HIS A 36 23.36 16.25 4.14
C HIS A 36 24.20 16.02 5.40
N ARG A 37 23.69 16.45 6.56
CA ARG A 37 24.30 16.10 7.83
C ARG A 37 24.14 14.59 8.01
N PRO A 38 25.17 13.86 8.46
CA PRO A 38 25.09 12.41 8.67
C PRO A 38 23.90 11.98 9.55
N GLN A 39 23.50 12.86 10.47
CA GLN A 39 22.37 12.69 11.40
C GLN A 39 21.01 12.76 10.68
N ASP A 40 20.87 13.65 9.70
CA ASP A 40 19.64 13.82 8.92
C ASP A 40 19.44 12.62 7.97
N ALA A 41 20.52 12.02 7.47
CA ALA A 41 20.46 10.81 6.65
C ALA A 41 19.89 9.61 7.41
N GLY A 42 20.31 9.41 8.67
CA GLY A 42 19.80 8.33 9.52
C GLY A 42 18.31 8.48 9.84
N ILE A 43 17.86 9.72 10.10
CA ILE A 43 16.45 10.02 10.37
C ILE A 43 15.60 9.93 9.09
N ALA A 44 16.12 10.38 7.95
CA ALA A 44 15.45 10.23 6.66
C ALA A 44 15.24 8.76 6.32
N LYS A 45 16.25 7.91 6.55
CA LYS A 45 16.15 6.46 6.32
C LYS A 45 15.02 5.81 7.12
N LEU A 46 14.79 6.24 8.37
CA LEU A 46 13.68 5.72 9.19
C LEU A 46 12.29 6.05 8.61
N TYR A 47 12.19 7.00 7.68
CA TYR A 47 10.94 7.38 7.03
C TYR A 47 10.86 6.88 5.57
N GLU A 48 11.92 6.27 5.05
CA GLU A 48 12.01 5.87 3.64
C GLU A 48 10.92 4.86 3.28
N ASP A 49 10.75 3.82 4.12
CA ASP A 49 9.71 2.79 3.93
C ASP A 49 8.29 3.39 4.02
N ILE A 50 8.07 4.38 4.92
CA ILE A 50 6.79 5.09 4.99
C ILE A 50 6.52 5.85 3.69
N ALA A 51 7.52 6.56 3.17
CA ALA A 51 7.38 7.33 1.94
C ALA A 51 7.09 6.43 0.74
N GLU A 52 7.75 5.28 0.64
CA GLU A 52 7.49 4.27 -0.38
C GLU A 52 6.04 3.74 -0.30
N TYR A 53 5.59 3.33 0.90
CA TYR A 53 4.21 2.89 1.07
C TYR A 53 3.17 3.97 0.78
N GLU A 54 3.46 5.24 1.10
CA GLU A 54 2.57 6.36 0.80
C GLU A 54 2.46 6.61 -0.72
N GLU A 55 3.57 6.45 -1.46
CA GLU A 55 3.60 6.53 -2.92
C GLU A 55 2.84 5.36 -3.57
N GLU A 56 3.10 4.13 -3.14
CA GLU A 56 2.38 2.94 -3.60
C GLU A 56 0.87 3.07 -3.35
N ILE A 57 0.44 3.53 -2.17
CA ILE A 57 -0.98 3.75 -1.87
C ILE A 57 -1.60 4.75 -2.85
N LYS A 58 -0.88 5.80 -3.23
CA LYS A 58 -1.35 6.77 -4.22
C LYS A 58 -1.55 6.10 -5.58
N TYR A 59 -0.61 5.25 -5.98
CA TYR A 59 -0.69 4.47 -7.21
C TYR A 59 -1.90 3.52 -7.20
N PHE A 60 -2.04 2.68 -6.17
CA PHE A 60 -3.17 1.75 -6.03
C PHE A 60 -4.53 2.47 -5.99
N LYS A 61 -4.60 3.69 -5.45
CA LYS A 61 -5.84 4.49 -5.49
C LYS A 61 -6.21 4.95 -6.90
N GLN A 62 -5.23 5.30 -7.73
CA GLN A 62 -5.47 5.66 -9.13
C GLN A 62 -5.97 4.44 -9.92
N GLU A 63 -5.35 3.28 -9.71
CA GLU A 63 -5.82 2.03 -10.31
C GLU A 63 -7.23 1.67 -9.86
N LEU A 64 -7.52 1.81 -8.57
CA LEU A 64 -8.84 1.54 -8.00
C LEU A 64 -9.92 2.46 -8.60
N GLU A 65 -9.60 3.73 -8.85
CA GLU A 65 -10.50 4.67 -9.53
C GLU A 65 -10.82 4.21 -10.95
N ILE A 66 -9.81 3.77 -11.71
CA ILE A 66 -9.99 3.22 -13.06
C ILE A 66 -10.85 1.94 -13.02
N ILE A 67 -10.54 1.02 -12.11
CA ILE A 67 -11.28 -0.23 -11.89
C ILE A 67 -12.72 0.04 -11.50
N THR A 68 -13.02 1.14 -10.79
CA THR A 68 -14.39 1.45 -10.36
C THR A 68 -15.23 2.09 -11.47
N THR A 69 -14.60 2.88 -12.34
CA THR A 69 -15.31 3.75 -13.31
C THR A 69 -15.35 3.19 -14.73
N THR A 70 -14.46 2.26 -15.07
CA THR A 70 -14.30 1.75 -16.44
C THR A 70 -15.04 0.43 -16.64
N GLU A 71 -15.71 0.21 -17.78
CA GLU A 71 -16.25 -1.10 -18.16
C GLU A 71 -15.18 -2.19 -18.08
N VAL A 72 -15.51 -3.38 -17.53
CA VAL A 72 -14.49 -4.42 -17.22
C VAL A 72 -13.61 -4.77 -18.42
N LYS A 73 -14.21 -4.94 -19.61
CA LYS A 73 -13.49 -5.26 -20.86
C LYS A 73 -12.44 -4.21 -21.27
N ASN A 74 -12.59 -2.97 -20.80
CA ASN A 74 -11.74 -1.84 -21.16
C ASN A 74 -10.68 -1.52 -20.07
N ILE A 75 -10.78 -2.10 -18.86
CA ILE A 75 -9.89 -1.77 -17.73
C ILE A 75 -8.42 -1.91 -18.13
N VAL A 76 -8.03 -3.03 -18.75
CA VAL A 76 -6.65 -3.28 -19.18
C VAL A 76 -6.13 -2.18 -20.09
N ARG A 77 -6.94 -1.77 -21.08
CA ARG A 77 -6.56 -0.70 -22.01
C ARG A 77 -6.38 0.62 -21.26
N VAL A 78 -7.34 1.00 -20.42
CA VAL A 78 -7.32 2.28 -19.70
C VAL A 78 -6.17 2.34 -18.70
N LEU A 79 -5.87 1.25 -17.99
CA LEU A 79 -4.70 1.17 -17.10
C LEU A 79 -3.39 1.37 -17.89
N ASN A 80 -3.21 0.67 -19.01
CA ASN A 80 -2.01 0.83 -19.84
C ASN A 80 -1.87 2.26 -20.43
N GLU A 81 -2.99 2.92 -20.76
CA GLU A 81 -2.99 4.28 -21.30
C GLU A 81 -2.68 5.34 -20.23
N ASN A 82 -3.22 5.18 -19.01
CA ASN A 82 -3.06 6.17 -17.93
C ASN A 82 -1.82 5.93 -17.08
N LEU A 83 -1.33 4.69 -17.03
CA LEU A 83 -0.17 4.27 -16.23
C LEU A 83 0.87 3.54 -17.11
N PRO A 84 1.40 4.20 -18.17
CA PRO A 84 2.25 3.54 -19.17
C PRO A 84 3.64 3.13 -18.64
N ASN A 85 4.04 3.63 -17.47
CA ASN A 85 5.32 3.31 -16.83
C ASN A 85 5.21 2.16 -15.83
N SER A 86 4.07 1.48 -15.73
CA SER A 86 3.96 0.30 -14.88
C SER A 86 4.79 -0.84 -15.47
N GLU A 87 5.59 -1.51 -14.65
CA GLU A 87 6.23 -2.78 -15.02
C GLU A 87 5.22 -3.95 -15.07
N SER A 88 3.98 -3.69 -14.67
CA SER A 88 2.90 -4.68 -14.53
C SER A 88 2.27 -5.06 -15.85
N ASN A 89 2.02 -6.36 -16.02
CA ASN A 89 1.14 -6.88 -17.06
C ASN A 89 -0.30 -6.91 -16.52
N TYR A 90 -1.02 -5.80 -16.68
CA TYR A 90 -2.38 -5.66 -16.15
C TYR A 90 -3.36 -6.74 -16.61
N ALA A 91 -3.20 -7.29 -17.82
CA ALA A 91 -4.06 -8.38 -18.28
C ALA A 91 -3.88 -9.65 -17.45
N GLU A 92 -2.63 -10.02 -17.16
CA GLU A 92 -2.30 -11.19 -16.36
C GLU A 92 -2.64 -10.98 -14.88
N GLU A 93 -2.36 -9.79 -14.33
CA GLU A 93 -2.64 -9.47 -12.94
C GLU A 93 -4.14 -9.48 -12.64
N LEU A 94 -4.95 -8.80 -13.46
CA LEU A 94 -6.41 -8.77 -13.27
C LEU A 94 -7.02 -10.16 -13.44
N LYS A 95 -6.50 -10.97 -14.39
CA LYS A 95 -6.91 -12.37 -14.54
C LYS A 95 -6.58 -13.18 -13.28
N ALA A 96 -5.36 -13.07 -12.77
CA ALA A 96 -4.94 -13.80 -11.57
C ALA A 96 -5.76 -13.40 -10.34
N VAL A 97 -6.07 -12.10 -10.17
CA VAL A 97 -6.93 -11.61 -9.09
C VAL A 97 -8.35 -12.18 -9.23
N LEU A 98 -8.91 -12.13 -10.43
CA LEU A 98 -10.25 -12.67 -10.69
C LEU A 98 -10.30 -14.17 -10.40
N GLU A 99 -9.32 -14.94 -10.88
CA GLU A 99 -9.24 -16.39 -10.63
C GLU A 99 -9.14 -16.70 -9.14
N ALA A 100 -8.31 -15.98 -8.38
CA ALA A 100 -8.17 -16.17 -6.95
C ALA A 100 -9.47 -15.82 -6.20
N GLY A 101 -10.10 -14.69 -6.56
CA GLY A 101 -11.38 -14.27 -5.98
C GLY A 101 -12.49 -15.29 -6.25
N TRP A 102 -12.64 -15.74 -7.49
CA TRP A 102 -13.64 -16.74 -7.84
C TRP A 102 -13.36 -18.11 -7.23
N THR A 103 -12.07 -18.48 -7.11
CA THR A 103 -11.68 -19.70 -6.38
C THR A 103 -12.18 -19.65 -4.95
N HIS A 104 -12.07 -18.51 -4.27
CA HIS A 104 -12.60 -18.34 -2.92
C HIS A 104 -14.14 -18.43 -2.88
N LEU A 105 -14.83 -17.81 -3.84
CA LEU A 105 -16.30 -17.85 -3.93
C LEU A 105 -16.84 -19.28 -4.13
N VAL A 106 -16.14 -20.10 -4.93
CA VAL A 106 -16.50 -21.48 -5.23
C VAL A 106 -16.09 -22.44 -4.11
N GLN A 107 -14.82 -22.40 -3.68
CA GLN A 107 -14.26 -23.43 -2.80
C GLN A 107 -14.50 -23.15 -1.33
N VAL A 108 -14.50 -21.87 -0.92
CA VAL A 108 -14.62 -21.48 0.48
C VAL A 108 -16.04 -21.06 0.79
N LYS A 109 -16.59 -20.10 0.04
CA LYS A 109 -17.94 -19.59 0.29
C LYS A 109 -19.04 -20.50 -0.26
N GLN A 110 -18.73 -21.36 -1.23
CA GLN A 110 -19.69 -22.26 -1.89
C GLN A 110 -20.92 -21.53 -2.42
N THR A 111 -20.71 -20.32 -2.94
CA THR A 111 -21.78 -19.44 -3.45
C THR A 111 -21.93 -19.50 -4.96
N HIS A 112 -20.90 -20.00 -5.65
CA HIS A 112 -20.80 -20.02 -7.10
C HIS A 112 -20.50 -21.44 -7.59
N PRO A 113 -21.00 -21.84 -8.78
CA PRO A 113 -20.73 -23.13 -9.39
C PRO A 113 -19.27 -23.26 -9.86
N LYS A 114 -18.79 -24.49 -9.98
CA LYS A 114 -17.40 -24.77 -10.39
C LYS A 114 -17.18 -24.48 -11.86
N GLU A 115 -18.24 -24.58 -12.65
CA GLU A 115 -18.27 -24.36 -14.09
C GLU A 115 -17.85 -22.93 -14.44
N GLU A 116 -18.30 -21.94 -13.67
CA GLU A 116 -17.89 -20.54 -13.84
C GLU A 116 -16.39 -20.35 -13.61
N LEU A 117 -15.83 -20.96 -12.55
CA LEU A 117 -14.38 -20.89 -12.29
C LEU A 117 -13.56 -21.51 -13.42
N THR A 118 -14.03 -22.63 -13.99
CA THR A 118 -13.38 -23.24 -15.15
C THR A 118 -13.42 -22.29 -16.34
N LEU A 119 -14.57 -21.67 -16.62
CA LEU A 119 -14.72 -20.72 -17.72
C LEU A 119 -13.83 -19.49 -17.56
N ILE A 120 -13.69 -18.95 -16.35
CA ILE A 120 -12.79 -17.83 -16.04
C ILE A 120 -11.34 -18.18 -16.37
N LYS A 121 -10.87 -19.35 -15.96
CA LYS A 121 -9.48 -19.79 -16.21
C LYS A 121 -9.17 -19.92 -17.71
N GLU A 122 -10.14 -20.40 -18.47
CA GLU A 122 -10.03 -20.62 -19.92
C GLU A 122 -10.24 -19.34 -20.76
N THR A 123 -10.58 -18.22 -20.12
CA THR A 123 -10.97 -16.99 -20.82
C THR A 123 -9.98 -15.87 -20.58
N ASP A 124 -9.74 -15.06 -21.61
CA ASP A 124 -8.97 -13.83 -21.46
C ASP A 124 -9.77 -12.81 -20.67
N PHE A 125 -9.09 -12.01 -19.84
CA PHE A 125 -9.75 -11.09 -18.91
C PHE A 125 -10.72 -10.13 -19.63
N CYS A 126 -10.37 -9.64 -20.82
CA CYS A 126 -11.20 -8.70 -21.56
C CYS A 126 -12.53 -9.31 -22.05
N ASP A 127 -12.60 -10.63 -22.19
CA ASP A 127 -13.75 -11.35 -22.75
C ASP A 127 -14.60 -12.04 -21.68
N VAL A 128 -14.16 -12.02 -20.42
CA VAL A 128 -14.74 -12.81 -19.32
C VAL A 128 -16.22 -12.50 -19.08
N VAL A 129 -16.60 -11.22 -19.12
CA VAL A 129 -17.99 -10.77 -18.97
C VAL A 129 -18.85 -11.36 -20.08
N GLN A 130 -18.42 -11.24 -21.33
CA GLN A 130 -19.19 -11.72 -22.49
C GLN A 130 -19.40 -13.23 -22.48
N LYS A 131 -18.43 -13.99 -21.96
CA LYS A 131 -18.55 -15.46 -21.91
C LYS A 131 -19.40 -15.95 -20.74
N LEU A 132 -19.36 -15.26 -19.59
CA LEU A 132 -20.11 -15.66 -18.40
C LEU A 132 -21.56 -15.18 -18.42
N ASP A 133 -21.83 -13.99 -18.97
CA ASP A 133 -23.16 -13.34 -18.97
C ASP A 133 -24.32 -14.27 -19.41
N PRO A 134 -24.20 -15.08 -20.50
CA PRO A 134 -25.28 -15.98 -20.92
C PRO A 134 -25.63 -17.09 -19.93
N HIS A 135 -24.75 -17.34 -18.96
CA HIS A 135 -24.83 -18.45 -18.00
C HIS A 135 -24.93 -17.99 -16.55
N TYR A 136 -24.99 -16.67 -16.32
CA TYR A 136 -24.93 -16.07 -15.00
C TYR A 136 -26.29 -15.52 -14.57
N ASP A 137 -26.74 -15.88 -13.38
CA ASP A 137 -27.98 -15.34 -12.78
C ASP A 137 -27.63 -14.13 -11.92
N GLY A 138 -27.45 -12.97 -12.56
CA GLY A 138 -27.08 -11.73 -11.87
C GLY A 138 -26.34 -10.74 -12.77
N ASP A 139 -25.71 -9.75 -12.13
CA ASP A 139 -24.84 -8.78 -12.80
C ASP A 139 -23.38 -9.24 -12.68
N ILE A 140 -22.94 -10.03 -13.67
CA ILE A 140 -21.58 -10.57 -13.68
C ILE A 140 -20.53 -9.46 -13.71
N GLU A 141 -20.81 -8.33 -14.35
CA GLU A 141 -19.86 -7.23 -14.42
C GLU A 141 -19.68 -6.59 -13.04
N ALA A 142 -20.78 -6.39 -12.30
CA ALA A 142 -20.73 -5.90 -10.93
C ALA A 142 -19.97 -6.86 -10.00
N ASP A 143 -20.17 -8.18 -10.13
CA ASP A 143 -19.52 -9.16 -9.27
C ASP A 143 -18.02 -9.30 -9.55
N ILE A 144 -17.62 -9.30 -10.83
CA ILE A 144 -16.21 -9.24 -11.21
C ILE A 144 -15.56 -7.97 -10.68
N ARG A 145 -16.23 -6.82 -10.84
CA ARG A 145 -15.74 -5.55 -10.32
C ARG A 145 -15.60 -5.57 -8.80
N ALA A 146 -16.55 -6.15 -8.08
CA ALA A 146 -16.50 -6.28 -6.63
C ALA A 146 -15.27 -7.11 -6.18
N VAL A 147 -14.94 -8.20 -6.89
CA VAL A 147 -13.73 -8.98 -6.62
C VAL A 147 -12.46 -8.14 -6.78
N LEU A 148 -12.37 -7.36 -7.87
CA LEU A 148 -11.23 -6.49 -8.13
C LEU A 148 -11.12 -5.39 -7.08
N ILE A 149 -12.21 -4.65 -6.82
CA ILE A 149 -12.25 -3.57 -5.82
C ILE A 149 -11.82 -4.11 -4.45
N GLN A 150 -12.38 -5.23 -4.01
CA GLN A 150 -12.05 -5.82 -2.72
C GLN A 150 -10.54 -6.12 -2.61
N ARG A 151 -9.92 -6.62 -3.69
CA ARG A 151 -8.49 -6.91 -3.69
C ARG A 151 -7.64 -5.65 -3.53
N TRP A 152 -7.94 -4.60 -4.30
CA TRP A 152 -7.19 -3.33 -4.25
C TRP A 152 -7.40 -2.62 -2.91
N GLU A 153 -8.62 -2.58 -2.38
CA GLU A 153 -8.91 -2.04 -1.06
C GLU A 153 -8.12 -2.79 0.04
N THR A 154 -8.06 -4.12 -0.05
CA THR A 154 -7.27 -4.93 0.90
C THR A 154 -5.79 -4.58 0.85
N ILE A 155 -5.21 -4.42 -0.35
CA ILE A 155 -3.79 -4.04 -0.50
C ILE A 155 -3.54 -2.66 0.14
N ILE A 156 -4.41 -1.68 -0.16
CA ILE A 156 -4.32 -0.34 0.41
C ILE A 156 -4.38 -0.38 1.94
N GLU A 157 -5.29 -1.17 2.53
CA GLU A 157 -5.39 -1.29 3.99
C GLU A 157 -4.16 -1.96 4.61
N ILE A 158 -3.60 -3.00 3.99
CA ILE A 158 -2.35 -3.63 4.44
C ILE A 158 -1.21 -2.61 4.44
N LYS A 159 -1.06 -1.82 3.37
CA LYS A 159 -0.01 -0.80 3.30
C LYS A 159 -0.22 0.31 4.33
N LYS A 160 -1.47 0.72 4.61
CA LYS A 160 -1.78 1.63 5.72
C LYS A 160 -1.42 1.04 7.08
N GLU A 161 -1.53 -0.28 7.25
CA GLU A 161 -1.10 -0.98 8.46
C GLU A 161 0.43 -0.94 8.60
N HIS A 162 1.18 -1.27 7.54
CA HIS A 162 2.64 -1.16 7.56
C HIS A 162 3.10 0.27 7.90
N ILE A 163 2.48 1.32 7.32
CA ILE A 163 2.78 2.71 7.70
C ILE A 163 2.57 2.96 9.20
N LYS A 164 1.54 2.37 9.82
CA LYS A 164 1.33 2.50 11.27
C LYS A 164 2.43 1.81 12.06
N GLU A 165 2.88 0.64 11.61
CA GLU A 165 3.98 -0.11 12.21
C GLU A 165 5.28 0.68 12.15
N GLU A 166 5.68 1.16 10.97
CA GLU A 166 6.87 2.01 10.79
C GLU A 166 6.80 3.29 11.64
N LYS A 167 5.64 3.96 11.67
CA LYS A 167 5.44 5.14 12.53
C LYS A 167 5.56 4.80 14.02
N ASN A 168 5.30 3.57 14.43
CA ASN A 168 5.53 3.13 15.80
C ASN A 168 7.01 2.86 16.07
N GLU A 169 7.76 2.31 15.12
CA GLU A 169 9.21 2.15 15.24
C GLU A 169 9.92 3.50 15.41
N ILE A 170 9.53 4.50 14.61
CA ILE A 170 10.03 5.89 14.78
C ILE A 170 9.74 6.40 16.20
N LYS A 171 8.54 6.15 16.73
CA LYS A 171 8.21 6.56 18.11
C LYS A 171 9.05 5.83 19.16
N ILE A 172 9.32 4.54 18.97
CA ILE A 172 10.17 3.73 19.87
C ILE A 172 11.60 4.30 19.86
N SER A 173 12.08 4.80 18.72
CA SER A 173 13.37 5.50 18.66
C SER A 173 13.42 6.87 19.37
N GLY A 174 12.32 7.30 19.98
CA GLY A 174 12.20 8.58 20.69
C GLY A 174 11.95 9.78 19.78
N LEU A 175 11.68 9.53 18.49
CA LEU A 175 11.38 10.52 17.48
C LEU A 175 9.87 10.66 17.24
N LYS A 176 9.45 11.83 16.75
CA LYS A 176 8.08 12.02 16.25
C LYS A 176 8.06 11.69 14.75
N PRO A 177 7.08 10.90 14.25
CA PRO A 177 6.93 10.64 12.82
C PRO A 177 6.94 11.90 11.95
N ASP A 178 6.18 12.93 12.33
CA ASP A 178 6.14 14.21 11.59
C ASP A 178 7.50 14.94 11.57
N TYR A 179 8.36 14.69 12.56
CA TYR A 179 9.72 15.23 12.55
C TYR A 179 10.59 14.45 11.56
N ALA A 180 10.53 13.12 11.59
CA ALA A 180 11.23 12.26 10.63
C ALA A 180 10.80 12.56 9.19
N GLU A 181 9.50 12.75 8.94
CA GLU A 181 8.97 13.18 7.64
C GLU A 181 9.57 14.50 7.16
N LYS A 182 9.63 15.51 8.04
CA LYS A 182 10.21 16.82 7.69
C LYS A 182 11.69 16.73 7.36
N ILE A 183 12.42 15.88 8.08
CA ILE A 183 13.84 15.64 7.81
C ILE A 183 14.01 14.87 6.50
N TYR A 184 13.21 13.83 6.25
CA TYR A 184 13.16 13.10 4.98
C TYR A 184 12.92 14.05 3.81
N LYS A 185 11.83 14.84 3.85
CA LYS A 185 11.51 15.82 2.82
C LYS A 185 12.65 16.80 2.57
N ARG A 186 13.23 17.37 3.63
CA ARG A 186 14.38 18.28 3.52
C ARG A 186 15.62 17.60 2.93
N TYR A 187 15.92 16.38 3.34
CA TYR A 187 17.09 15.62 2.90
C TYR A 187 17.01 15.27 1.42
N HIS A 188 15.81 14.92 0.93
CA HIS A 188 15.53 14.62 -0.48
C HIS A 188 15.13 15.84 -1.32
N GLY A 189 15.02 17.03 -0.73
CA GLY A 189 14.64 18.27 -1.44
C GLY A 189 13.17 18.31 -1.89
N ILE A 190 12.29 17.58 -1.20
CA ILE A 190 10.85 17.51 -1.45
C ILE A 190 10.17 18.64 -0.66
N GLU A 191 9.35 19.46 -1.31
CA GLU A 191 8.63 20.61 -0.71
C GLU A 191 7.44 20.21 0.17
#